data_AF-A0A0J6I1L3-F1
#
_entry.id   AF-A0A0J6I1L3-F1
#
_cell.length_a   1.000
_cell.length_b   1.000
_cell.length_c   1.000
_cell.angle_alpha   90.00
_cell.angle_beta   90.00
_cell.angle_gamma   90.00
#
_symmetry.space_group_name_H-M   'P 1'
#
loop_
_entity.id
_entity.type
_entity.pdbx_description
1 polymer ?
#
loop_
_entity_poly.entity_id
_entity_poly.type
_entity_poly.pdbx_seq_one_letter_code
_entity_poly.pdbx_strand_id
1 'polypeptide(L)'
;MCFYNQKKFACGDWSWGSFAAKCNHEYRMGETCGMKLVNHTEFIQVQCKLCEKIATKHRRRDNELARIRRWHDEGGLMKASIEKSQSLVKDLEQEIKQLEYERHTKQRTLGKGGK
;
A
#
# COMPACT_ATOMS: atom_id res chain seq x y z
N MET A 1 -5.94 27.56 7.72
CA MET A 1 -5.25 26.27 7.68
C MET A 1 -5.96 25.31 8.63
N CYS A 2 -6.45 24.16 8.17
CA CYS A 2 -7.16 23.22 9.05
C CYS A 2 -6.20 22.17 9.61
N PHE A 3 -6.36 21.84 10.88
CA PHE A 3 -5.53 20.85 11.57
C PHE A 3 -6.18 19.47 11.48
N TYR A 4 -5.39 18.48 11.10
CA TYR A 4 -5.78 17.07 11.01
C TYR A 4 -4.79 16.22 11.80
N ASN A 5 -5.28 15.15 12.41
CA ASN A 5 -4.39 14.13 12.94
C ASN A 5 -3.69 13.41 11.78
N GLN A 6 -2.54 12.83 12.07
CA GLN A 6 -1.75 12.03 11.14
C GLN A 6 -1.66 10.62 11.72
N LYS A 7 -1.83 9.60 10.88
CA LYS A 7 -1.61 8.19 11.23
C LYS A 7 -0.30 7.75 10.61
N LYS A 8 0.65 7.31 11.41
CA LYS A 8 1.95 6.79 10.96
C LYS A 8 2.02 5.29 11.23
N PHE A 9 2.14 4.50 10.17
CA PHE A 9 2.16 3.04 10.21
C PHE A 9 3.55 2.49 10.56
N ALA A 10 3.63 1.21 10.94
CA ALA A 10 4.88 0.53 11.26
C ALA A 10 5.88 0.50 10.10
N CYS A 11 5.41 0.51 8.84
CA CYS A 11 6.26 0.64 7.64
C CYS A 11 6.86 2.04 7.43
N GLY A 12 6.48 3.02 8.26
CA GLY A 12 6.86 4.42 8.10
C GLY A 12 5.95 5.23 7.16
N ASP A 13 5.06 4.56 6.41
CA ASP A 13 4.05 5.25 5.61
C ASP A 13 3.05 5.99 6.53
N TRP A 14 2.34 6.98 6.00
CA TRP A 14 1.35 7.73 6.77
C TRP A 14 0.11 8.09 5.96
N SER A 15 -0.98 8.41 6.65
CA SER A 15 -2.21 8.93 6.07
C SER A 15 -2.82 10.02 6.95
N TRP A 16 -3.60 10.93 6.37
CA TRP A 16 -4.42 11.86 7.14
C TRP A 16 -5.44 11.09 7.99
N GLY A 17 -5.55 11.48 9.26
CA GLY A 17 -6.50 10.98 10.24
C GLY A 17 -7.72 11.91 10.37
N SER A 18 -8.31 11.93 11.56
CA SER A 18 -9.49 12.75 11.86
C SER A 18 -9.16 14.25 11.81
N PHE A 19 -10.20 15.06 11.56
CA PHE A 19 -10.12 16.50 11.75
C PHE A 19 -9.92 16.83 13.23
N ALA A 20 -9.00 17.74 13.53
CA ALA A 20 -8.69 18.14 14.89
C ALA A 20 -9.26 19.52 15.22
N ALA A 21 -8.91 20.54 14.43
CA ALA A 21 -9.31 21.91 14.71
C ALA A 21 -9.37 22.78 13.44
N LYS A 22 -10.28 23.74 13.45
CA LYS A 22 -10.36 24.81 12.44
C LYS A 22 -9.33 25.90 12.79
N CYS A 23 -8.70 26.56 11.81
CA CYS A 23 -7.90 27.74 12.14
C CYS A 23 -8.77 28.93 12.56
N ASN A 24 -8.18 29.80 13.36
CA ASN A 24 -8.75 31.08 13.77
C ASN A 24 -8.85 32.13 12.64
N HIS A 25 -8.22 31.90 11.48
CA HIS A 25 -8.13 32.89 10.39
C HIS A 25 -9.32 32.85 9.41
N GLU A 26 -10.22 31.88 9.52
CA GLU A 26 -11.39 31.76 8.63
C GLU A 26 -12.60 32.50 9.20
N TYR A 27 -12.81 33.73 8.73
CA TYR A 27 -13.95 34.58 9.09
C TYR A 27 -15.24 34.23 8.33
N ARG A 28 -15.19 33.51 7.20
CA ARG A 28 -16.37 33.20 6.37
C ARG A 28 -16.79 31.73 6.37
N MET A 29 -18.09 31.51 6.49
CA MET A 29 -18.75 30.23 6.22
C MET A 29 -18.79 30.00 4.71
N GLY A 30 -18.11 28.95 4.21
CA GLY A 30 -18.25 28.49 2.82
C GLY A 30 -16.95 28.21 2.06
N GLU A 31 -15.80 28.70 2.52
CA GLU A 31 -14.51 28.38 1.90
C GLU A 31 -13.84 27.23 2.67
N THR A 32 -13.48 26.16 1.96
CA THR A 32 -12.72 25.06 2.55
C THR A 32 -11.27 25.47 2.66
N CYS A 33 -10.68 25.25 3.83
CA CYS A 33 -9.28 25.57 4.02
C CYS A 33 -8.40 24.75 3.07
N GLY A 34 -7.71 25.42 2.12
CA GLY A 34 -6.86 24.76 1.13
C GLY A 34 -5.63 24.05 1.73
N MET A 35 -5.25 24.37 2.96
CA MET A 35 -4.01 23.84 3.58
C MET A 35 -4.31 23.00 4.82
N LYS A 36 -3.77 21.77 4.83
CA LYS A 36 -3.85 20.81 5.94
C LYS A 36 -2.55 20.82 6.75
N LEU A 37 -2.68 21.00 8.06
CA LEU A 37 -1.57 20.93 9.02
C LEU A 37 -1.71 19.71 9.92
N VAL A 38 -0.59 19.19 10.41
CA VAL A 38 -0.58 18.09 11.38
C VAL A 38 -0.86 18.63 12.79
N ASN A 39 -1.86 18.06 13.47
CA ASN A 39 -2.15 18.32 14.88
C ASN A 39 -1.38 17.35 15.80
N HIS A 40 -1.62 16.06 15.61
CA HIS A 40 -1.06 14.98 16.40
C HIS A 40 -0.78 13.77 15.49
N THR A 41 0.32 13.06 15.76
CA THR A 41 0.69 11.84 15.03
C THR A 41 0.40 10.61 15.88
N GLU A 42 -0.59 9.84 15.46
CA GLU A 42 -0.93 8.52 16.00
C GLU A 42 0.00 7.47 15.39
N PHE A 43 0.73 6.74 16.24
CA PHE A 43 1.59 5.64 15.81
C PHE A 43 0.80 4.33 15.78
N ILE A 44 0.64 3.79 14.59
CA ILE A 44 -0.08 2.55 14.32
C ILE A 44 0.91 1.40 14.20
N GLN A 45 0.77 0.40 15.07
CA GLN A 45 1.66 -0.77 15.14
C GLN A 45 1.46 -1.76 13.98
N VAL A 46 0.46 -1.56 13.13
CA VAL A 46 0.22 -2.40 11.95
C VAL A 46 0.85 -1.81 10.69
N GLN A 47 1.05 -2.69 9.70
CA GLN A 47 1.48 -2.33 8.36
C GLN A 47 0.39 -1.51 7.65
N CYS A 48 0.77 -0.67 6.68
CA CYS A 48 -0.22 0.03 5.88
C CYS A 48 -0.92 -0.96 4.91
N LYS A 49 -2.13 -0.59 4.45
CA LYS A 49 -2.92 -1.41 3.51
C LYS A 49 -2.17 -1.80 2.23
N LEU A 50 -1.26 -0.92 1.76
CA LEU A 50 -0.46 -1.21 0.56
C LEU A 50 0.57 -2.31 0.86
N CYS A 51 1.26 -2.23 1.99
CA CYS A 51 2.20 -3.26 2.45
C CYS A 51 1.48 -4.60 2.69
N GLU A 52 0.28 -4.58 3.29
CA GLU A 52 -0.55 -5.78 3.47
C GLU A 52 -0.94 -6.42 2.13
N LYS A 53 -1.31 -5.60 1.13
CA LYS A 53 -1.64 -6.06 -0.22
C LYS A 53 -0.42 -6.70 -0.91
N ILE A 54 0.74 -6.06 -0.82
CA ILE A 54 2.01 -6.60 -1.34
C ILE A 54 2.34 -7.94 -0.68
N ALA A 55 2.29 -8.02 0.65
CA ALA A 55 2.55 -9.24 1.41
C ALA A 55 1.60 -10.39 1.02
N THR A 56 0.31 -10.08 0.81
CA THR A 56 -0.68 -11.06 0.35
C THR A 56 -0.33 -11.61 -1.03
N LYS A 57 0.14 -10.76 -1.95
CA LYS A 57 0.54 -11.18 -3.30
C LYS A 57 1.81 -12.02 -3.28
N HIS A 58 2.81 -11.67 -2.45
CA HIS A 58 3.99 -12.53 -2.23
C HIS A 58 3.60 -13.91 -1.73
N ARG A 59 2.77 -14.00 -0.69
CA ARG A 59 2.30 -15.31 -0.17
C ARG A 59 1.61 -16.13 -1.24
N ARG A 60 0.74 -15.51 -2.06
CA ARG A 60 0.06 -16.21 -3.15
C ARG A 60 1.04 -16.70 -4.22
N ARG A 61 2.01 -15.87 -4.61
CA ARG A 61 3.07 -16.23 -5.56
C ARG A 61 3.89 -17.42 -5.03
N ASP A 62 4.31 -17.36 -3.76
CA ASP A 62 5.14 -18.40 -3.15
C ASP A 62 4.40 -19.75 -3.06
N ASN A 63 3.09 -19.70 -2.77
CA ASN A 63 2.24 -20.90 -2.79
C ASN A 63 2.13 -21.51 -4.19
N GLU A 64 1.98 -20.69 -5.25
CA GLU A 64 1.94 -21.20 -6.63
C GLU A 64 3.30 -21.73 -7.09
N LEU A 65 4.40 -21.07 -6.72
CA LEU A 65 5.76 -21.57 -6.98
C LEU A 65 6.01 -22.92 -6.30
N ALA A 66 5.58 -23.07 -5.04
CA ALA A 66 5.67 -24.35 -4.33
C ALA A 66 4.82 -25.43 -5.01
N ARG A 67 3.64 -25.07 -5.53
CA ARG A 67 2.78 -26.00 -6.29
C ARG A 67 3.45 -26.47 -7.59
N ILE A 68 4.02 -25.55 -8.36
CA ILE A 68 4.76 -25.86 -9.59
C ILE A 68 5.92 -26.81 -9.31
N ARG A 69 6.71 -26.54 -8.26
CA ARG A 69 7.84 -27.40 -7.86
C ARG A 69 7.38 -28.83 -7.58
N ARG A 70 6.33 -29.01 -6.77
CA ARG A 70 5.78 -30.35 -6.49
C ARG A 70 5.36 -31.10 -7.75
N TRP A 71 4.62 -30.44 -8.65
CA TRP A 71 4.20 -31.09 -9.91
C TRP A 71 5.37 -31.45 -10.84
N HIS A 72 6.45 -30.67 -10.78
CA HIS A 72 7.67 -31.00 -11.49
C HIS A 72 8.33 -32.26 -10.90
N ASP A 73 8.43 -32.34 -9.57
CA ASP A 73 9.02 -33.49 -8.86
C ASP A 73 8.18 -34.77 -9.01
N GLU A 74 6.85 -34.65 -9.14
CA GLU A 74 5.91 -35.75 -9.40
C GLU A 74 5.95 -36.25 -10.88
N GLY A 75 6.92 -35.82 -11.68
CA GLY A 75 7.13 -36.30 -13.05
C GLY A 75 6.47 -35.47 -14.15
N GLY A 76 5.97 -34.26 -13.84
CA GLY A 76 5.61 -33.26 -14.85
C GLY A 76 4.42 -33.63 -15.74
N LEU A 77 3.59 -34.60 -15.33
CA LEU A 77 2.43 -35.07 -16.10
C LEU A 77 1.35 -33.99 -16.26
N MET A 78 1.23 -33.07 -15.29
CA MET A 78 0.22 -32.01 -15.29
C MET A 78 0.65 -30.75 -16.07
N LYS A 79 1.12 -30.91 -17.31
CA LYS A 79 1.71 -29.81 -18.11
C LYS A 79 0.80 -28.58 -18.22
N ALA A 80 -0.49 -28.76 -18.50
CA ALA A 80 -1.44 -27.66 -18.61
C ALA A 80 -1.66 -26.93 -17.26
N SER A 81 -1.66 -27.66 -16.15
CA SER A 81 -1.78 -27.06 -14.80
C SER A 81 -0.52 -26.29 -14.42
N ILE A 82 0.66 -26.82 -14.77
CA ILE A 82 1.94 -26.15 -14.58
C ILE A 82 1.97 -24.84 -15.38
N GLU A 83 1.60 -24.86 -16.65
CA GLU A 83 1.58 -23.68 -17.51
C GLU A 83 0.63 -22.59 -16.97
N LYS A 84 -0.57 -22.98 -16.52
CA LYS A 84 -1.53 -22.07 -15.89
C LYS A 84 -1.01 -21.48 -14.57
N SER A 85 -0.35 -22.26 -13.74
CA SER A 85 0.26 -21.71 -12.51
C SER A 85 1.45 -20.81 -12.84
N GLN A 86 2.23 -21.11 -13.88
CA GLN A 86 3.32 -20.24 -14.34
C GLN A 86 2.81 -18.89 -14.87
N SER A 87 1.72 -18.87 -15.64
CA SER A 87 1.11 -17.61 -16.08
C SER A 87 0.61 -16.80 -14.89
N LEU A 88 -0.06 -17.44 -13.91
CA LEU A 88 -0.50 -16.78 -12.70
C LEU A 88 0.67 -16.20 -11.87
N VAL A 89 1.80 -16.90 -11.79
CA VAL A 89 3.00 -16.38 -11.13
C VAL A 89 3.50 -15.12 -11.83
N LYS A 90 3.56 -15.11 -13.17
CA LYS A 90 3.97 -13.92 -13.94
C LYS A 90 3.04 -12.73 -13.69
N ASP A 91 1.73 -12.96 -13.68
CA ASP A 91 0.74 -11.91 -13.39
C ASP A 91 0.92 -11.36 -11.97
N LEU A 92 1.12 -12.24 -10.98
CA LEU A 92 1.37 -11.84 -9.59
C LEU A 92 2.67 -11.03 -9.46
N GLU A 93 3.74 -11.42 -10.15
CA GLU A 93 5.01 -10.68 -10.15
C GLU A 93 4.87 -9.30 -10.77
N GLN A 94 4.12 -9.18 -11.86
CA GLN A 94 3.83 -7.88 -12.47
C GLN A 94 3.02 -6.98 -11.52
N GLU A 95 1.99 -7.53 -10.85
CA GLU A 95 1.20 -6.79 -9.87
C GLU A 95 2.04 -6.36 -8.65
N ILE A 96 2.90 -7.24 -8.13
CA ILE A 96 3.82 -6.93 -7.03
C ILE A 96 4.71 -5.75 -7.42
N LYS A 97 5.34 -5.82 -8.59
CA LYS A 97 6.22 -4.76 -9.10
C LYS A 97 5.49 -3.42 -9.21
N GLN A 98 4.24 -3.44 -9.68
CA GLN A 98 3.42 -2.23 -9.77
C GLN A 98 3.10 -1.64 -8.40
N LEU A 99 2.75 -2.48 -7.41
CA LEU A 99 2.46 -2.04 -6.05
C LEU A 99 3.70 -1.51 -5.32
N GLU A 100 4.86 -2.12 -5.54
CA GLU A 100 6.14 -1.64 -5.02
C GLU A 100 6.52 -0.28 -5.63
N TYR A 101 6.31 -0.12 -6.93
CA TYR A 101 6.50 1.17 -7.60
C TYR A 101 5.55 2.25 -7.05
N GLU A 102 4.27 1.91 -6.83
CA GLU A 102 3.31 2.81 -6.19
C GLU A 102 3.77 3.21 -4.79
N ARG A 103 4.26 2.25 -3.98
CA ARG A 103 4.78 2.51 -2.64
C ARG A 103 5.96 3.46 -2.67
N HIS A 104 6.95 3.17 -3.52
CA HIS A 104 8.13 4.01 -3.66
C HIS A 104 7.80 5.41 -4.17
N THR A 105 6.87 5.51 -5.14
CA THR A 105 6.40 6.80 -5.65
C THR A 105 5.76 7.60 -4.53
N LYS A 106 4.81 7.02 -3.78
CA LYS A 106 4.20 7.68 -2.63
C LYS A 106 5.27 8.17 -1.65
N GLN A 107 6.22 7.32 -1.26
CA GLN A 107 7.29 7.70 -0.34
C GLN A 107 8.13 8.88 -0.83
N ARG A 108 8.39 8.99 -2.13
CA ARG A 108 9.09 10.13 -2.73
C ARG A 108 8.23 11.39 -2.79
N THR A 109 6.95 11.26 -3.15
CA THR A 109 6.04 12.40 -3.23
C THR A 109 5.64 12.92 -1.84
N LEU A 110 5.77 12.10 -0.79
CA LEU A 110 5.56 12.53 0.60
C LEU A 110 6.62 13.54 1.09
N GLY A 111 7.70 13.76 0.32
CA GLY A 111 8.58 14.93 0.45
C GLY A 111 8.00 16.24 -0.13
N LYS A 112 6.82 16.19 -0.75
CA LYS A 112 6.05 17.33 -1.27
C LYS A 112 4.59 17.25 -0.79
N GLY A 113 4.40 17.17 0.53
CA GLY A 113 3.09 17.42 1.13
C GLY A 113 2.74 18.90 1.04
N GLY A 114 2.13 19.33 -0.07
CA GLY A 114 1.57 20.68 -0.21
C GLY A 114 1.51 21.18 -1.64
N LYS A 115 0.39 20.95 -2.31
CA LYS A 115 -0.26 21.94 -3.16
C LYS A 115 -1.74 21.90 -2.89
#